data_AF-W7Q0Y7-F1
#
_entry.id   AF-W7Q0Y7-F1
#
_cell.length_a   1.000
_cell.length_b   1.000
_cell.length_c   1.000
_cell.angle_alpha   90.00
_cell.angle_beta   90.00
_cell.angle_gamma   90.00
#
_symmetry.space_group_name_H-M   'P 1'
#
loop_
_entity.id
_entity.type
_entity.pdbx_description
1 polymer ?
#
loop_
_entity_poly.entity_id
_entity_poly.type
_entity_poly.pdbx_seq_one_letter_code
_entity_poly.pdbx_strand_id
1 'polypeptide(L)'
;MAFELVETSKLFARTVARIEPQWIEPLAGHLVKRTYSDPHWEMKRAQVVANEQVTLFGLPIVSGRKVHYGPIAPGEARELFLRRALVEGEFRTRGAFFDHNRALVEEVEGLEDRARKRDILVDEETLFAFYDARIPAEIHNGKGFEHWRRKVERDDPDILKFDRDALLARDAEEITQAHYPDELVLNGVRYPLSYRFEPGAPDDGVTLTVPAAMLPQLPLARLEWLVPGLLREKCIALLKSLPKSLRRQVVPIPDWVDAALEALAPDDIPLTEALGEFLRRKTGVRVHPDDWRTEQLEPHLVMNLKVVDHEGRTLGEGRDARAWSVASRRLPGRGPEPWLRKPVRLTPSRSSPGSRCPNPA
;
A
#
# COMPACT_ATOMS: atom_id res chain seq x y z
N MET A 1 44.01 -33.21 26.65
CA MET A 1 44.06 -34.60 26.11
C MET A 1 44.89 -35.45 27.07
N ALA A 2 44.51 -36.70 27.30
CA ALA A 2 45.24 -37.64 28.13
C ALA A 2 45.76 -38.79 27.25
N PHE A 3 46.96 -39.29 27.53
CA PHE A 3 47.49 -40.46 26.83
C PHE A 3 46.80 -41.75 27.27
N GLU A 4 46.58 -41.89 28.58
CA GLU A 4 45.96 -43.07 29.18
C GLU A 4 45.04 -42.70 30.35
N LEU A 5 44.01 -43.53 30.56
CA LEU A 5 43.16 -43.53 31.74
C LEU A 5 43.48 -44.79 32.56
N VAL A 6 43.80 -44.62 33.84
CA VAL A 6 44.14 -45.72 34.75
C VAL A 6 43.23 -45.66 35.98
N GLU A 7 42.54 -46.75 36.25
CA GLU A 7 41.70 -46.89 37.44
C GLU A 7 42.48 -47.58 38.56
N THR A 8 42.65 -46.88 39.68
CA THR A 8 43.24 -47.43 40.90
C THR A 8 42.24 -47.32 42.05
N SER A 9 42.31 -46.24 42.84
CA SER A 9 41.27 -45.88 43.81
C SER A 9 40.14 -45.05 43.19
N LYS A 10 40.46 -44.33 42.10
CA LYS A 10 39.57 -43.56 41.23
C LYS A 10 40.08 -43.68 39.79
N LEU A 11 39.30 -43.22 38.83
CA LEU A 11 39.76 -43.06 37.46
C LEU A 11 40.68 -41.83 37.35
N PHE A 12 41.94 -42.04 37.00
CA PHE A 12 42.94 -40.99 36.81
C PHE A 12 43.35 -40.89 35.34
N ALA A 13 43.51 -39.66 34.84
CA ALA A 13 44.13 -39.39 33.54
C ALA A 13 45.64 -39.13 33.72
N ARG A 14 46.51 -39.87 33.02
CA ARG A 14 47.97 -39.71 33.08
C ARG A 14 48.54 -39.14 31.78
N THR A 15 49.69 -38.48 31.90
CA THR A 15 50.39 -37.83 30.78
C THR A 15 49.46 -36.87 30.03
N VAL A 16 48.95 -35.89 30.77
CA VAL A 16 47.95 -34.93 30.28
C VAL A 16 48.61 -33.70 29.66
N ALA A 17 48.09 -33.27 28.52
CA ALA A 17 48.47 -32.03 27.86
C ALA A 17 47.26 -31.12 27.64
N ARG A 18 47.48 -29.81 27.74
CA ARG A 18 46.45 -28.83 27.38
C ARG A 18 46.14 -28.94 25.89
N ILE A 19 44.86 -28.86 25.55
CA ILE A 19 44.38 -28.82 24.17
C ILE A 19 43.44 -27.63 24.01
N GLU A 20 43.53 -26.95 22.89
CA GLU A 20 42.57 -25.92 22.52
C GLU A 20 41.48 -26.54 21.60
N PRO A 21 40.19 -26.23 21.81
CA PRO A 21 39.11 -26.81 21.02
C PRO A 21 39.27 -26.63 19.50
N GLN A 22 39.80 -25.49 19.06
CA GLN A 22 40.06 -25.20 17.63
C GLN A 22 41.01 -26.21 16.96
N TRP A 23 41.87 -26.90 17.70
CA TRP A 23 42.79 -27.89 17.13
C TRP A 23 42.09 -29.20 16.77
N ILE A 24 40.92 -29.47 17.38
CA ILE A 24 40.20 -30.73 17.26
C ILE A 24 39.49 -30.82 15.91
N GLU A 25 38.83 -29.75 15.47
CA GLU A 25 37.97 -29.77 14.29
C GLU A 25 38.71 -30.20 12.99
N PRO A 26 39.90 -29.66 12.66
CA PRO A 26 40.62 -30.07 11.45
C PRO A 26 41.12 -31.52 11.48
N LEU A 27 41.43 -32.05 12.67
CA LEU A 27 42.01 -33.37 12.87
C LEU A 27 40.95 -34.48 12.98
N ALA A 28 39.76 -34.15 13.49
CA ALA A 28 38.70 -35.10 13.81
C ALA A 28 37.40 -34.82 13.04
N GLY A 29 37.47 -34.23 11.84
CA GLY A 29 36.31 -33.80 11.06
C GLY A 29 35.28 -34.88 10.72
N HIS A 30 35.66 -36.16 10.80
CA HIS A 30 34.80 -37.34 10.59
C HIS A 30 34.06 -37.79 11.86
N LEU A 31 34.47 -37.32 13.05
CA LEU A 31 33.87 -37.66 14.34
C LEU A 31 32.94 -36.56 14.88
N VAL A 32 33.01 -35.37 14.30
CA VAL A 32 32.21 -34.23 14.74
C VAL A 32 30.80 -34.29 14.17
N LYS A 33 29.83 -33.81 14.96
CA LYS A 33 28.46 -33.55 14.51
C LYS A 33 28.26 -32.06 14.36
N ARG A 34 27.70 -31.64 13.22
CA ARG A 34 27.39 -30.25 12.89
C ARG A 34 25.88 -30.05 13.02
N THR A 35 25.49 -28.97 13.70
CA THR A 35 24.09 -28.53 13.80
C THR A 35 24.04 -27.08 13.38
N TYR A 36 23.01 -26.71 12.63
CA TYR A 36 22.79 -25.36 12.13
C TYR A 36 21.54 -24.78 12.78
N SER A 37 21.60 -23.54 13.20
CA SER A 37 20.47 -22.83 13.79
C SER A 37 20.42 -21.38 13.29
N ASP A 38 19.24 -20.78 13.44
CA ASP A 38 18.99 -19.37 13.10
C ASP A 38 19.39 -19.01 11.64
N PRO A 39 18.87 -19.73 10.63
CA PRO A 39 19.10 -19.36 9.24
C PRO A 39 18.40 -18.04 8.93
N HIS A 40 19.17 -17.04 8.50
CA HIS A 40 18.64 -15.72 8.16
C HIS A 40 19.42 -15.09 7.00
N TRP A 41 18.76 -14.16 6.31
CA TRP A 41 19.38 -13.36 5.27
C TRP A 41 20.31 -12.30 5.87
N GLU A 42 21.55 -12.19 5.37
CA GLU A 42 22.48 -11.13 5.76
C GLU A 42 22.73 -10.18 4.59
N MET A 43 22.04 -9.03 4.57
CA MET A 43 22.08 -8.04 3.47
C MET A 43 23.51 -7.66 3.05
N LYS A 44 24.43 -7.44 4.01
CA LYS A 44 25.82 -7.04 3.73
C LYS A 44 26.60 -8.10 2.95
N ARG A 45 26.33 -9.38 3.23
CA ARG A 45 26.98 -10.51 2.53
C ARG A 45 26.19 -10.97 1.31
N ALA A 46 24.94 -10.54 1.19
CA ALA A 46 24.00 -10.96 0.16
C ALA A 46 23.88 -12.49 0.08
N GLN A 47 23.75 -13.15 1.22
CA GLN A 47 23.60 -14.60 1.31
C GLN A 47 22.85 -14.97 2.60
N VAL A 48 22.25 -16.16 2.61
CA VAL A 48 21.70 -16.74 3.84
C VAL A 48 22.83 -17.32 4.68
N VAL A 49 22.86 -16.93 5.95
CA VAL A 49 23.83 -17.40 6.94
C VAL A 49 23.10 -18.15 8.06
N ALA A 50 23.81 -19.08 8.69
CA ALA A 50 23.33 -19.77 9.89
C ALA A 50 24.45 -19.87 10.92
N ASN A 51 24.07 -20.06 12.18
CA ASN A 51 25.01 -20.37 13.25
C ASN A 51 25.31 -21.87 13.24
N GLU A 52 26.57 -22.23 13.05
CA GLU A 52 27.04 -23.60 13.13
C GLU A 52 27.57 -23.90 14.54
N GLN A 53 27.00 -24.95 15.14
CA GLN A 53 27.53 -25.59 16.33
C GLN A 53 28.17 -26.92 15.95
N VAL A 54 29.42 -27.12 16.36
CA VAL A 54 30.16 -28.36 16.14
C VAL A 54 30.40 -29.03 17.47
N THR A 55 30.00 -30.30 17.58
CA THR A 55 30.16 -31.10 18.79
C THR A 55 31.00 -32.34 18.54
N LEU A 56 31.83 -32.73 19.50
CA LEU A 56 32.56 -33.99 19.52
C LEU A 56 32.11 -34.77 20.76
N PHE A 57 31.50 -35.94 20.58
CA PHE A 57 30.98 -36.77 21.67
C PHE A 57 30.07 -36.01 22.66
N GLY A 58 29.27 -35.06 22.15
CA GLY A 58 28.35 -34.24 22.95
C GLY A 58 28.99 -32.99 23.57
N LEU A 59 30.31 -32.81 23.45
CA LEU A 59 31.01 -31.60 23.91
C LEU A 59 31.09 -30.56 22.79
N PRO A 60 30.62 -29.32 23.00
CA PRO A 60 30.74 -28.26 22.01
C PRO A 60 32.20 -27.85 21.83
N ILE A 61 32.71 -27.96 20.61
CA ILE A 61 34.04 -27.47 20.22
C ILE A 61 33.96 -26.16 19.43
N VAL A 62 32.82 -25.90 18.77
CA VAL A 62 32.47 -24.62 18.15
C VAL A 62 31.04 -24.30 18.56
N SER A 63 30.81 -23.13 19.15
CA SER A 63 29.52 -22.78 19.80
C SER A 63 28.67 -21.76 19.03
N GLY A 64 28.96 -21.48 17.76
CA GLY A 64 28.22 -20.49 16.97
C GLY A 64 29.05 -19.79 15.92
N ARG A 65 29.65 -20.54 15.00
CA ARG A 65 30.37 -19.97 13.84
C ARG A 65 29.35 -19.63 12.76
N LYS A 66 29.34 -18.39 12.27
CA LYS A 66 28.53 -18.04 11.09
C LYS A 66 29.06 -18.73 9.83
N VAL A 67 28.19 -19.46 9.14
CA VAL A 67 28.51 -20.17 7.89
C VAL A 67 27.53 -19.79 6.78
N HIS A 68 27.95 -19.98 5.53
CA HIS A 68 27.06 -19.83 4.38
C HIS A 68 26.08 -21.02 4.35
N TYR A 69 24.79 -20.73 4.50
CA TYR A 69 23.74 -21.74 4.66
C TYR A 69 23.26 -22.34 3.32
N GLY A 70 23.42 -21.59 2.24
CA GLY A 70 23.01 -21.99 0.88
C GLY A 70 23.43 -23.42 0.46
N PRO A 71 24.72 -23.79 0.55
CA PRO A 71 25.18 -25.14 0.19
C PRO A 71 24.71 -26.24 1.14
N ILE A 72 24.28 -25.89 2.35
CA ILE A 72 23.84 -26.83 3.39
C ILE A 72 22.37 -27.19 3.19
N ALA A 73 21.52 -26.18 2.98
CA ALA A 73 20.09 -26.32 2.76
C ALA A 73 19.62 -25.38 1.63
N PRO A 74 19.82 -25.74 0.36
CA PRO A 74 19.59 -24.83 -0.77
C PRO A 74 18.12 -24.42 -0.93
N GLY A 75 17.17 -25.31 -0.62
CA GLY A 75 15.74 -25.01 -0.69
C GLY A 75 15.32 -23.93 0.33
N GLU A 76 15.64 -24.14 1.60
CA GLU A 76 15.33 -23.17 2.67
C GLU A 76 16.10 -21.85 2.46
N ALA A 77 17.37 -21.92 2.06
CA ALA A 77 18.15 -20.73 1.77
C ALA A 77 17.60 -19.94 0.57
N ARG A 78 17.08 -20.64 -0.45
CA ARG A 78 16.39 -20.00 -1.56
C ARG A 78 15.12 -19.30 -1.08
N GLU A 79 14.29 -19.97 -0.31
CA GLU A 79 13.05 -19.39 0.21
C GLU A 79 13.33 -18.11 1.01
N LEU A 80 14.29 -18.17 1.95
CA LEU A 80 14.73 -17.02 2.74
C LEU A 80 15.30 -15.90 1.85
N PHE A 81 16.06 -16.24 0.81
CA PHE A 81 16.55 -15.27 -0.15
C PHE A 81 15.40 -14.56 -0.88
N LEU A 82 14.42 -15.29 -1.41
CA LEU A 82 13.30 -14.68 -2.12
C LEU A 82 12.45 -13.79 -1.20
N ARG A 83 12.05 -14.31 -0.03
CA ARG A 83 11.21 -13.57 0.92
C ARG A 83 11.93 -12.35 1.47
N ARG A 84 13.08 -12.52 2.12
CA ARG A 84 13.79 -11.42 2.79
C ARG A 84 14.43 -10.46 1.79
N ALA A 85 15.15 -10.99 0.81
CA ALA A 85 15.94 -10.14 -0.07
C ALA A 85 15.08 -9.46 -1.15
N LEU A 86 14.17 -10.19 -1.80
CA LEU A 86 13.44 -9.67 -2.96
C LEU A 86 12.04 -9.13 -2.62
N VAL A 87 11.28 -9.82 -1.76
CA VAL A 87 9.93 -9.39 -1.37
C VAL A 87 10.00 -8.27 -0.32
N GLU A 88 10.66 -8.50 0.81
CA GLU A 88 10.80 -7.51 1.90
C GLU A 88 11.82 -6.39 1.57
N GLY A 89 12.51 -6.48 0.43
CA GLY A 89 13.38 -5.42 -0.03
C GLY A 89 14.77 -5.38 0.65
N GLU A 90 15.17 -6.41 1.41
CA GLU A 90 16.46 -6.44 2.11
C GLU A 90 17.65 -6.76 1.18
N PHE A 91 17.66 -6.26 -0.05
CA PHE A 91 18.71 -6.55 -1.02
C PHE A 91 19.29 -5.28 -1.65
N ARG A 92 20.61 -5.29 -1.87
CA ARG A 92 21.32 -4.23 -2.57
C ARG A 92 21.71 -4.73 -3.95
N THR A 93 20.92 -4.34 -4.95
CA THR A 93 21.12 -4.69 -6.35
C THR A 93 21.24 -3.43 -7.21
N ARG A 94 21.82 -3.58 -8.40
CA ARG A 94 21.82 -2.55 -9.45
C ARG A 94 20.79 -2.83 -10.56
N GLY A 95 19.90 -3.79 -10.35
CA GLY A 95 18.85 -4.15 -11.31
C GLY A 95 17.76 -3.10 -11.27
N ALA A 96 17.42 -2.52 -12.43
CA ALA A 96 16.38 -1.50 -12.53
C ALA A 96 14.99 -2.03 -12.10
N PHE A 97 14.76 -3.35 -12.22
CA PHE A 97 13.53 -3.98 -11.76
C PHE A 97 13.26 -3.73 -10.27
N PHE A 98 14.31 -3.67 -9.44
CA PHE A 98 14.14 -3.64 -7.99
C PHE A 98 13.65 -2.27 -7.51
N ASP A 99 14.17 -1.19 -8.10
CA ASP A 99 13.69 0.16 -7.84
C ASP A 99 12.30 0.38 -8.43
N HIS A 100 12.03 -0.15 -9.63
CA HIS A 100 10.70 -0.13 -10.25
C HIS A 100 9.66 -0.84 -9.37
N ASN A 101 9.94 -2.08 -8.96
CA ASN A 101 9.04 -2.88 -8.15
C ASN A 101 8.75 -2.22 -6.80
N ARG A 102 9.78 -1.67 -6.14
CA ARG A 102 9.59 -0.99 -4.86
C ARG A 102 8.76 0.28 -5.01
N ALA A 103 9.02 1.09 -6.03
CA ALA A 103 8.22 2.28 -6.31
C ALA A 103 6.75 1.93 -6.61
N LEU A 104 6.51 0.82 -7.32
CA LEU A 104 5.16 0.37 -7.63
C LEU A 104 4.43 -0.19 -6.40
N VAL A 105 5.12 -0.93 -5.53
CA VAL A 105 4.58 -1.37 -4.23
C VAL A 105 4.24 -0.15 -3.37
N GLU A 106 5.13 0.83 -3.24
CA GLU A 106 4.88 2.09 -2.52
C GLU A 106 3.68 2.86 -3.09
N GLU A 107 3.50 2.87 -4.43
CA GLU A 107 2.33 3.49 -5.08
C GLU A 107 1.02 2.78 -4.68
N VAL A 108 1.04 1.44 -4.65
CA VAL A 108 -0.14 0.62 -4.30
C VAL A 108 -0.44 0.68 -2.80
N GLU A 109 0.56 0.67 -1.93
CA GLU A 109 0.39 0.95 -0.50
C GLU A 109 -0.19 2.36 -0.28
N GLY A 110 0.25 3.34 -1.06
CA GLY A 110 -0.36 4.68 -1.08
C GLY A 110 -1.81 4.68 -1.57
N LEU A 111 -2.24 3.71 -2.38
CA LEU A 111 -3.67 3.48 -2.67
C LEU A 111 -4.40 2.87 -1.49
N GLU A 112 -3.81 1.89 -0.79
CA GLU A 112 -4.40 1.28 0.42
C GLU A 112 -4.66 2.30 1.52
N ASP A 113 -3.69 3.16 1.77
CA ASP A 113 -3.80 4.23 2.77
C ASP A 113 -4.87 5.25 2.37
N ARG A 114 -4.91 5.65 1.09
CA ARG A 114 -5.99 6.50 0.56
C ARG A 114 -7.34 5.82 0.73
N ALA A 115 -7.40 4.53 0.42
CA ALA A 115 -8.63 3.75 0.41
C ALA A 115 -9.09 3.28 1.79
N ARG A 116 -8.22 3.42 2.81
CA ARG A 116 -8.34 2.82 4.14
C ARG A 116 -8.68 1.33 4.11
N LYS A 117 -8.17 0.61 3.10
CA LYS A 117 -8.44 -0.81 2.87
C LYS A 117 -7.11 -1.53 2.66
N ARG A 118 -6.79 -2.47 3.54
CA ARG A 118 -5.50 -3.19 3.60
C ARG A 118 -5.49 -4.47 2.76
N ASP A 119 -6.21 -4.47 1.65
CA ASP A 119 -6.36 -5.64 0.77
C ASP A 119 -6.31 -5.27 -0.72
N ILE A 120 -5.70 -4.12 -1.06
CA ILE A 120 -5.49 -3.70 -2.45
C ILE A 120 -4.18 -4.31 -2.97
N LEU A 121 -3.13 -4.31 -2.16
CA LEU A 121 -1.87 -4.96 -2.49
C LEU A 121 -2.02 -6.47 -2.34
N VAL A 122 -1.54 -7.23 -3.32
CA VAL A 122 -1.43 -8.69 -3.20
C VAL A 122 -0.53 -9.09 -2.02
N ASP A 123 -0.81 -10.24 -1.41
CA ASP A 123 -0.04 -10.70 -0.27
C ASP A 123 1.42 -11.04 -0.63
N GLU A 124 2.27 -11.10 0.41
CA GLU A 124 3.68 -11.46 0.26
C GLU A 124 3.89 -12.82 -0.42
N GLU A 125 2.94 -13.74 -0.27
CA GLU A 125 2.98 -15.07 -0.91
C GLU A 125 2.83 -14.97 -2.43
N THR A 126 1.97 -14.07 -2.92
CA THR A 126 1.82 -13.79 -4.34
C THR A 126 3.09 -13.14 -4.92
N LEU A 127 3.68 -12.19 -4.19
CA LEU A 127 4.98 -11.59 -4.58
C LEU A 127 6.10 -12.62 -4.60
N PHE A 128 6.12 -13.51 -3.61
CA PHE A 128 7.04 -14.64 -3.56
C PHE A 128 6.87 -15.56 -4.77
N ALA A 129 5.64 -15.97 -5.08
CA ALA A 129 5.34 -16.85 -6.20
C ALA A 129 5.75 -16.25 -7.56
N PHE A 130 5.61 -14.92 -7.73
CA PHE A 130 6.09 -14.22 -8.92
C PHE A 130 7.59 -14.44 -9.14
N TYR A 131 8.40 -14.27 -8.09
CA TYR A 131 9.84 -14.46 -8.15
C TYR A 131 10.22 -15.94 -8.25
N ASP A 132 9.55 -16.81 -7.51
CA ASP A 132 9.85 -18.24 -7.50
C ASP A 132 9.64 -18.88 -8.88
N ALA A 133 8.58 -18.49 -9.59
CA ALA A 133 8.29 -18.97 -10.94
C ALA A 133 9.34 -18.57 -11.99
N ARG A 134 10.12 -17.51 -11.74
CA ARG A 134 11.08 -16.94 -12.72
C ARG A 134 12.53 -17.26 -12.40
N ILE A 135 12.88 -17.26 -11.12
CA ILE A 135 14.26 -17.43 -10.67
C ILE A 135 14.58 -18.93 -10.59
N PRO A 136 15.66 -19.43 -11.22
CA PRO A 136 16.06 -20.83 -11.13
C PRO A 136 16.27 -21.33 -9.70
N ALA A 137 15.95 -22.60 -9.46
CA ALA A 137 15.96 -23.23 -8.14
C ALA A 137 17.36 -23.27 -7.49
N GLU A 138 18.43 -23.26 -8.28
CA GLU A 138 19.81 -23.24 -7.81
C GLU A 138 20.25 -21.90 -7.19
N ILE A 139 19.49 -20.82 -7.41
CA ILE A 139 19.83 -19.48 -6.96
C ILE A 139 19.29 -19.22 -5.55
N HIS A 140 20.23 -19.09 -4.61
CA HIS A 140 19.97 -18.87 -3.18
C HIS A 140 20.88 -17.79 -2.55
N ASN A 141 21.63 -17.05 -3.38
CA ASN A 141 22.49 -15.96 -2.93
C ASN A 141 22.54 -14.84 -3.97
N GLY A 142 22.90 -13.64 -3.51
CA GLY A 142 22.91 -12.45 -4.34
C GLY A 142 23.94 -12.48 -5.47
N LYS A 143 25.09 -13.15 -5.28
CA LYS A 143 26.10 -13.27 -6.35
C LYS A 143 25.59 -14.10 -7.52
N GLY A 144 24.98 -15.25 -7.22
CA GLY A 144 24.36 -16.13 -8.21
C GLY A 144 23.18 -15.43 -8.90
N PHE A 145 22.35 -14.75 -8.11
CA PHE A 145 21.24 -13.96 -8.62
C PHE A 145 21.70 -12.87 -9.58
N GLU A 146 22.67 -12.03 -9.21
CA GLU A 146 23.20 -10.96 -10.06
C GLU A 146 23.76 -11.47 -11.38
N HIS A 147 24.46 -12.61 -11.35
CA HIS A 147 25.01 -13.21 -12.56
C HIS A 147 23.91 -13.69 -13.51
N TRP A 148 22.93 -14.42 -12.98
CA TRP A 148 21.77 -14.90 -13.73
C TRP A 148 20.92 -13.73 -14.26
N ARG A 149 20.59 -12.76 -13.41
CA ARG A 149 19.78 -11.59 -13.72
C ARG A 149 20.34 -10.83 -14.92
N ARG A 150 21.64 -10.51 -14.90
CA ARG A 150 22.32 -9.81 -16.02
C ARG A 150 22.32 -10.59 -17.33
N LYS A 151 22.16 -11.92 -17.28
CA LYS A 151 22.06 -12.75 -18.47
C LYS A 151 20.64 -12.68 -19.04
N VAL A 152 19.63 -12.89 -18.20
CA VAL A 152 18.22 -12.89 -18.65
C VAL A 152 17.70 -11.51 -19.02
N GLU A 153 18.10 -10.46 -18.30
CA GLU A 153 17.71 -9.06 -18.59
C GLU A 153 18.24 -8.54 -19.94
N ARG A 154 19.19 -9.24 -20.58
CA ARG A 154 19.63 -8.89 -21.94
C ARG A 154 18.60 -9.26 -23.00
N ASP A 155 17.89 -10.35 -22.77
CA ASP A 155 16.90 -10.89 -23.69
C ASP A 155 15.51 -10.34 -23.33
N ASP A 156 15.20 -10.23 -22.03
CA ASP A 156 13.96 -9.66 -21.50
C ASP A 156 14.25 -8.72 -20.31
N PRO A 157 14.35 -7.40 -20.56
CA PRO A 157 14.63 -6.40 -19.53
C PRO A 157 13.56 -6.28 -18.44
N ASP A 158 12.33 -6.76 -18.71
CA ASP A 158 11.17 -6.58 -17.85
C ASP A 158 10.77 -7.88 -17.13
N ILE A 159 11.52 -8.96 -17.32
CA ILE A 159 11.22 -10.29 -16.76
C ILE A 159 10.94 -10.29 -15.25
N LEU A 160 11.62 -9.43 -14.49
CA LEU A 160 11.47 -9.28 -13.03
C LEU A 160 10.65 -8.07 -12.61
N LYS A 161 10.11 -7.28 -13.55
CA LYS A 161 9.28 -6.13 -13.21
C LYS A 161 7.86 -6.57 -12.91
N PHE A 162 7.30 -6.05 -11.83
CA PHE A 162 5.88 -6.16 -11.58
C PHE A 162 5.10 -5.29 -12.57
N ASP A 163 3.97 -5.83 -13.00
CA ASP A 163 2.91 -5.05 -13.63
C ASP A 163 1.96 -4.54 -12.54
N ARG A 164 1.37 -3.37 -12.73
CA ARG A 164 0.45 -2.75 -11.77
C ARG A 164 -0.76 -3.67 -11.54
N ASP A 165 -1.31 -4.21 -12.61
CA ASP A 165 -2.47 -5.12 -12.58
C ASP A 165 -2.14 -6.44 -11.87
N ALA A 166 -0.87 -6.83 -11.81
CA ALA A 166 -0.42 -8.03 -11.11
C ALA A 166 -0.22 -7.81 -9.60
N LEU A 167 -0.07 -6.55 -9.16
CA LEU A 167 0.03 -6.17 -7.75
C LEU A 167 -1.32 -5.83 -7.11
N LEU A 168 -2.33 -5.54 -7.92
CA LEU A 168 -3.68 -5.26 -7.44
C LEU A 168 -4.46 -6.56 -7.22
N ALA A 169 -5.04 -6.71 -6.03
CA ALA A 169 -6.05 -7.73 -5.82
C ALA A 169 -7.26 -7.41 -6.71
N ARG A 170 -7.69 -8.37 -7.53
CA ARG A 170 -8.76 -8.18 -8.54
C ARG A 170 -10.06 -7.59 -7.97
N ASP A 171 -10.43 -7.96 -6.76
CA ASP A 171 -11.64 -7.46 -6.09
C ASP A 171 -11.46 -6.03 -5.52
N ALA A 172 -10.23 -5.57 -5.33
CA ALA A 172 -9.93 -4.31 -4.68
C ALA A 172 -9.87 -3.12 -5.66
N GLU A 173 -9.55 -3.35 -6.93
CA GLU A 173 -9.45 -2.30 -7.95
C GLU A 173 -10.81 -1.63 -8.24
N GLU A 174 -11.85 -2.42 -8.51
CA GLU A 174 -13.21 -1.92 -8.78
C GLU A 174 -13.81 -1.19 -7.57
N ILE A 175 -13.53 -1.68 -6.36
CA ILE A 175 -14.02 -1.10 -5.10
C ILE A 175 -13.31 0.21 -4.77
N THR A 176 -12.00 0.30 -5.03
CA THR A 176 -11.20 1.49 -4.72
C THR A 176 -11.57 2.67 -5.60
N GLN A 177 -11.72 2.47 -6.91
CA GLN A 177 -12.12 3.54 -7.81
C GLN A 177 -13.55 4.03 -7.54
N ALA A 178 -14.46 3.13 -7.13
CA ALA A 178 -15.81 3.51 -6.72
C ALA A 178 -15.82 4.35 -5.43
N HIS A 179 -14.94 4.03 -4.47
CA HIS A 179 -14.88 4.74 -3.19
C HIS A 179 -14.03 6.02 -3.23
N TYR A 180 -12.98 6.06 -4.05
CA TYR A 180 -11.99 7.13 -4.15
C TYR A 180 -11.76 7.49 -5.63
N PRO A 181 -12.75 8.12 -6.28
CA PRO A 181 -12.65 8.46 -7.70
C PRO A 181 -11.64 9.58 -7.97
N ASP A 182 -10.98 9.55 -9.13
CA ASP A 182 -10.05 10.61 -9.54
C ASP A 182 -10.76 11.94 -9.88
N GLU A 183 -12.07 11.90 -10.15
CA GLU A 183 -12.87 13.06 -10.51
C GLU A 183 -14.23 13.04 -9.81
N LEU A 184 -14.71 14.20 -9.38
CA LEU A 184 -16.08 14.40 -8.92
C LEU A 184 -16.90 15.12 -10.00
N VAL A 185 -18.06 14.57 -10.36
CA VAL A 185 -18.98 15.21 -11.31
C VAL A 185 -19.98 16.06 -10.55
N LEU A 186 -19.94 17.38 -10.73
CA LEU A 186 -20.88 18.34 -10.14
C LEU A 186 -21.50 19.18 -11.25
N ASN A 187 -22.84 19.22 -11.33
CA ASN A 187 -23.57 19.95 -12.38
C ASN A 187 -23.11 19.62 -13.81
N GLY A 188 -22.70 18.37 -14.05
CA GLY A 188 -22.20 17.88 -15.35
C GLY A 188 -20.75 18.25 -15.68
N VAL A 189 -20.04 18.94 -14.77
CA VAL A 189 -18.62 19.28 -14.91
C VAL A 189 -17.78 18.32 -14.07
N ARG A 190 -16.67 17.83 -14.64
CA ARG A 190 -15.71 16.96 -13.96
C ARG A 190 -14.65 17.81 -13.28
N TYR A 191 -14.46 17.58 -11.98
CA TYR A 191 -13.46 18.26 -11.17
C TYR A 191 -12.44 17.23 -10.66
N PRO A 192 -11.14 17.41 -10.93
CA PRO A 192 -10.11 16.51 -10.43
C PRO A 192 -10.07 16.49 -8.90
N LEU A 193 -9.90 15.30 -8.35
CA LEU A 193 -9.68 15.04 -6.94
C LEU A 193 -8.23 14.65 -6.70
N SER A 194 -7.66 15.15 -5.60
CA SER A 194 -6.37 14.69 -5.08
C SER A 194 -6.52 14.34 -3.60
N TYR A 195 -5.78 13.34 -3.16
CA TYR A 195 -5.89 12.80 -1.81
C TYR A 195 -4.53 12.86 -1.13
N ARG A 196 -4.50 13.33 0.11
CA ARG A 196 -3.32 13.29 0.97
C ARG A 196 -3.73 12.73 2.32
N PHE A 197 -2.92 11.84 2.87
CA PHE A 197 -3.16 11.27 4.19
C PHE A 197 -1.95 11.52 5.08
N GLU A 198 -1.91 12.72 5.65
CA GLU A 198 -0.82 13.18 6.50
C GLU A 198 -1.40 14.06 7.60
N PRO A 199 -1.68 13.47 8.79
CA PRO A 199 -2.28 14.20 9.89
C PRO A 199 -1.53 15.50 10.22
N GLY A 200 -2.23 16.62 10.17
CA GLY A 200 -1.66 17.95 10.42
C GLY A 200 -1.17 18.68 9.16
N ALA A 201 -1.12 18.02 8.00
CA ALA A 201 -0.91 18.72 6.73
C ALA A 201 -2.10 19.63 6.39
N PRO A 202 -1.88 20.83 5.83
CA PRO A 202 -2.97 21.74 5.47
C PRO A 202 -3.95 21.18 4.44
N ASP A 203 -3.56 20.20 3.64
CA ASP A 203 -4.32 19.57 2.55
C ASP A 203 -4.69 18.10 2.85
N ASP A 204 -4.54 17.67 4.11
CA ASP A 204 -4.94 16.35 4.58
C ASP A 204 -6.42 16.04 4.29
N GLY A 205 -6.69 14.84 3.82
CA GLY A 205 -7.98 14.38 3.29
C GLY A 205 -8.12 14.52 1.78
N VAL A 206 -9.33 14.89 1.34
CA VAL A 206 -9.68 15.01 -0.07
C VAL A 206 -9.70 16.48 -0.51
N THR A 207 -9.05 16.75 -1.64
CA THR A 207 -8.95 18.08 -2.25
C THR A 207 -9.59 18.08 -3.63
N LEU A 208 -10.56 18.97 -3.84
CA LEU A 208 -11.21 19.22 -5.12
C LEU A 208 -10.51 20.38 -5.83
N THR A 209 -9.98 20.15 -7.03
CA THR A 209 -9.39 21.21 -7.85
C THR A 209 -10.45 21.89 -8.69
N VAL A 210 -10.60 23.21 -8.54
CA VAL A 210 -11.70 23.99 -9.10
C VAL A 210 -11.15 25.21 -9.85
N PRO A 211 -11.45 25.38 -11.15
CA PRO A 211 -11.16 26.62 -11.85
C PRO A 211 -11.89 27.81 -11.21
N ALA A 212 -11.22 28.95 -11.03
CA ALA A 212 -11.80 30.12 -10.37
C ALA A 212 -13.15 30.57 -10.96
N ALA A 213 -13.34 30.42 -12.28
CA ALA A 213 -14.58 30.74 -12.98
C ALA A 213 -15.77 29.84 -12.61
N MET A 214 -15.50 28.60 -12.15
CA MET A 214 -16.52 27.61 -11.79
C MET A 214 -16.88 27.64 -10.29
N LEU A 215 -16.04 28.27 -9.46
CA LEU A 215 -16.22 28.29 -8.01
C LEU A 215 -17.60 28.80 -7.54
N PRO A 216 -18.19 29.87 -8.11
CA PRO A 216 -19.53 30.33 -7.70
C PRO A 216 -20.67 29.37 -8.06
N GLN A 217 -20.42 28.40 -8.95
CA GLN A 217 -21.40 27.44 -9.44
C GLN A 217 -21.35 26.10 -8.67
N LEU A 218 -20.44 25.96 -7.70
CA LEU A 218 -20.31 24.74 -6.94
C LEU A 218 -21.53 24.52 -6.02
N PRO A 219 -22.17 23.35 -6.07
CA PRO A 219 -23.20 22.98 -5.11
C PRO A 219 -22.56 22.67 -3.75
N LEU A 220 -22.54 23.67 -2.85
CA LEU A 220 -21.86 23.56 -1.55
C LEU A 220 -22.39 22.40 -0.70
N ALA A 221 -23.71 22.18 -0.72
CA ALA A 221 -24.35 21.08 -0.01
C ALA A 221 -23.84 19.71 -0.50
N ARG A 222 -23.68 19.53 -1.81
CA ARG A 222 -23.16 18.28 -2.39
C ARG A 222 -21.71 18.00 -1.97
N LEU A 223 -20.89 19.02 -1.73
CA LEU A 223 -19.53 18.86 -1.23
C LEU A 223 -19.50 18.30 0.21
N GLU A 224 -20.56 18.49 1.00
CA GLU A 224 -20.64 17.94 2.35
C GLU A 224 -20.64 16.41 2.36
N TRP A 225 -21.12 15.77 1.29
CA TRP A 225 -21.18 14.31 1.14
C TRP A 225 -19.82 13.67 0.82
N LEU A 226 -18.77 14.48 0.57
CA LEU A 226 -17.44 14.00 0.18
C LEU A 226 -17.49 12.95 -0.95
N VAL A 227 -16.47 12.09 -0.98
CA VAL A 227 -16.38 10.86 -1.77
C VAL A 227 -16.85 9.67 -0.94
N PRO A 228 -17.33 8.57 -1.57
CA PRO A 228 -17.93 7.46 -0.83
C PRO A 228 -17.01 6.84 0.22
N GLY A 229 -15.70 6.77 -0.04
CA GLY A 229 -14.70 6.23 0.88
C GLY A 229 -14.52 7.01 2.19
N LEU A 230 -14.82 8.32 2.21
CA LEU A 230 -14.74 9.16 3.42
C LEU A 230 -16.11 9.47 4.04
N LEU A 231 -17.19 9.25 3.29
CA LEU A 231 -18.54 9.60 3.70
C LEU A 231 -18.97 8.83 4.96
N ARG A 232 -18.66 7.54 5.07
CA ARG A 232 -18.99 6.73 6.26
C ARG A 232 -18.35 7.26 7.54
N GLU A 233 -17.05 7.53 7.48
CA GLU A 233 -16.31 8.07 8.63
C GLU A 233 -16.86 9.44 9.04
N LYS A 234 -17.17 10.30 8.06
CA LYS A 234 -17.80 11.60 8.30
C LYS A 234 -19.15 11.46 8.99
N CYS A 235 -20.03 10.57 8.51
CA CYS A 235 -21.33 10.32 9.13
C CYS A 235 -21.18 9.83 10.59
N ILE A 236 -20.24 8.92 10.86
CA ILE A 236 -19.94 8.46 12.22
C ILE A 236 -19.49 9.62 13.10
N ALA A 237 -18.58 10.46 12.61
CA ALA A 237 -18.08 11.62 13.34
C ALA A 237 -19.21 12.63 13.64
N LEU A 238 -20.09 12.89 12.67
CA LEU A 238 -21.27 13.74 12.83
C LEU A 238 -22.21 13.19 13.92
N LEU A 239 -22.60 11.91 13.86
CA LEU A 239 -23.46 11.29 14.87
C LEU A 239 -22.80 11.27 16.26
N LYS A 240 -21.47 11.09 16.32
CA LYS A 240 -20.69 11.23 17.56
C LYS A 240 -20.61 12.66 18.07
N SER A 241 -20.79 13.68 17.22
CA SER A 241 -20.80 15.09 17.63
C SER A 241 -22.10 15.51 18.31
N LEU A 242 -23.20 14.77 18.06
CA LEU A 242 -24.53 15.08 18.59
C LEU A 242 -24.56 15.09 20.12
N PRO A 243 -25.46 15.90 20.73
CA PRO A 243 -25.73 15.88 22.17
C PRO A 243 -25.99 14.47 22.70
N LYS A 244 -25.59 14.23 23.96
CA LYS A 244 -25.70 12.92 24.62
C LYS A 244 -27.14 12.36 24.61
N SER A 245 -28.15 13.23 24.71
CA SER A 245 -29.57 12.86 24.66
C SER A 245 -29.99 12.24 23.33
N LEU A 246 -29.48 12.76 22.22
CA LEU A 246 -29.75 12.25 20.86
C LEU A 246 -28.89 11.01 20.56
N ARG A 247 -27.61 11.06 20.91
CA ARG A 247 -26.66 9.98 20.62
C ARG A 247 -27.07 8.64 21.22
N ARG A 248 -27.66 8.63 22.42
CA ARG A 248 -28.15 7.41 23.09
C ARG A 248 -29.22 6.66 22.29
N GLN A 249 -29.91 7.32 21.37
CA GLN A 249 -30.98 6.73 20.57
C GLN A 249 -30.45 6.02 19.31
N VAL A 250 -29.19 6.29 18.95
CA VAL A 250 -28.55 5.81 17.72
C VAL A 250 -27.31 4.97 18.03
N VAL A 251 -27.37 4.20 19.11
CA VAL A 251 -26.32 3.24 19.50
C VAL A 251 -26.73 1.84 19.04
N PRO A 252 -25.86 1.07 18.37
CA PRO A 252 -24.49 1.41 17.95
C PRO A 252 -24.43 2.38 16.76
N ILE A 253 -23.63 3.45 16.87
CA ILE A 253 -23.53 4.49 15.82
C ILE A 253 -23.15 3.92 14.44
N PRO A 254 -22.18 2.98 14.31
CA PRO A 254 -21.82 2.44 13.01
C PRO A 254 -23.01 1.82 12.27
N ASP A 255 -23.82 1.00 12.94
CA ASP A 255 -24.97 0.31 12.36
C ASP A 255 -26.02 1.32 11.84
N TRP A 256 -26.23 2.41 12.55
CA TRP A 256 -27.12 3.50 12.13
C TRP A 256 -26.59 4.26 10.92
N VAL A 257 -25.27 4.46 10.84
CA VAL A 257 -24.64 5.06 9.66
C VAL A 257 -24.73 4.13 8.47
N ASP A 258 -24.48 2.83 8.64
CA ASP A 258 -24.56 1.84 7.57
C ASP A 258 -25.97 1.80 6.98
N ALA A 259 -26.98 1.71 7.85
CA ALA A 259 -28.39 1.78 7.44
C ALA A 259 -28.77 3.13 6.77
N ALA A 260 -28.12 4.23 7.16
CA ALA A 260 -28.34 5.54 6.52
C ALA A 260 -27.73 5.57 5.12
N LEU A 261 -26.50 5.05 4.95
CA LEU A 261 -25.81 5.05 3.66
C LEU A 261 -26.43 4.08 2.66
N GLU A 262 -27.09 3.02 3.11
CA GLU A 262 -27.92 2.17 2.25
C GLU A 262 -29.17 2.89 1.73
N ALA A 263 -29.71 3.85 2.50
CA ALA A 263 -30.96 4.53 2.19
C ALA A 263 -30.78 5.91 1.54
N LEU A 264 -29.59 6.50 1.64
CA LEU A 264 -29.29 7.85 1.19
C LEU A 264 -28.34 7.82 0.00
N ALA A 265 -28.63 8.67 -1.00
CA ALA A 265 -27.72 8.94 -2.09
C ALA A 265 -27.23 10.39 -2.01
N PRO A 266 -25.97 10.70 -2.40
CA PRO A 266 -25.49 12.07 -2.45
C PRO A 266 -26.33 12.96 -3.37
N ASP A 267 -26.76 14.10 -2.83
CA ASP A 267 -27.65 15.08 -3.49
C ASP A 267 -27.22 16.51 -3.12
N ASP A 268 -27.94 17.51 -3.62
CA ASP A 268 -27.79 18.94 -3.32
C ASP A 268 -28.46 19.34 -1.99
N ILE A 269 -28.87 18.37 -1.17
CA ILE A 269 -29.34 18.57 0.21
C ILE A 269 -28.15 18.45 1.17
N PRO A 270 -28.00 19.33 2.19
CA PRO A 270 -26.94 19.21 3.19
C PRO A 270 -26.92 17.82 3.86
N LEU A 271 -25.72 17.28 4.11
CA LEU A 271 -25.57 15.92 4.65
C LEU A 271 -26.22 15.80 6.05
N THR A 272 -26.08 16.82 6.87
CA THR A 272 -26.67 16.90 8.22
C THR A 272 -28.19 16.90 8.19
N GLU A 273 -28.80 17.50 7.16
CA GLU A 273 -30.24 17.51 6.96
C GLU A 273 -30.73 16.12 6.52
N ALA A 274 -30.06 15.50 5.54
CA ALA A 274 -30.39 14.15 5.08
C ALA A 274 -30.29 13.11 6.21
N LEU A 275 -29.21 13.17 7.01
CA LEU A 275 -29.07 12.34 8.21
C LEU A 275 -30.13 12.64 9.26
N GLY A 276 -30.43 13.91 9.53
CA GLY A 276 -31.46 14.31 10.49
C GLY A 276 -32.85 13.80 10.09
N GLU A 277 -33.18 13.84 8.80
CA GLU A 277 -34.41 13.30 8.24
C GLU A 277 -34.47 11.78 8.37
N PHE A 278 -33.37 11.08 8.06
CA PHE A 278 -33.26 9.63 8.22
C PHE A 278 -33.49 9.23 9.69
N LEU A 279 -32.82 9.89 10.63
CA LEU A 279 -32.98 9.65 12.06
C LEU A 279 -34.41 9.91 12.50
N ARG A 280 -35.02 11.03 12.09
CA ARG A 280 -36.42 11.35 12.41
C ARG A 280 -37.38 10.26 11.95
N ARG A 281 -37.21 9.71 10.75
CA ARG A 281 -38.10 8.65 10.22
C ARG A 281 -37.99 7.35 11.02
N LYS A 282 -36.81 7.05 11.55
CA LYS A 282 -36.54 5.79 12.27
C LYS A 282 -36.79 5.88 13.78
N THR A 283 -36.53 7.02 14.40
CA THR A 283 -36.63 7.21 15.87
C THR A 283 -37.80 8.12 16.28
N GLY A 284 -38.36 8.89 15.35
CA GLY A 284 -39.37 9.93 15.62
C GLY A 284 -38.79 11.25 16.15
N VAL A 285 -37.49 11.31 16.46
CA VAL A 285 -36.86 12.49 17.07
C VAL A 285 -36.29 13.42 16.00
N ARG A 286 -36.62 14.71 16.13
CA ARG A 286 -36.07 15.77 15.28
C ARG A 286 -34.72 16.22 15.84
N VAL A 287 -33.70 16.20 14.99
CA VAL A 287 -32.39 16.79 15.28
C VAL A 287 -32.42 18.23 14.80
N HIS A 288 -32.10 19.19 15.68
CA HIS A 288 -32.03 20.60 15.29
C HIS A 288 -30.72 20.86 14.53
N PRO A 289 -30.67 21.79 13.55
CA PRO A 289 -29.43 22.13 12.86
C PRO A 289 -28.26 22.47 13.81
N ASP A 290 -28.54 23.17 14.91
CA ASP A 290 -27.54 23.55 15.93
C ASP A 290 -27.03 22.38 16.79
N ASP A 291 -27.66 21.20 16.71
CA ASP A 291 -27.17 20.00 17.41
C ASP A 291 -25.95 19.39 16.71
N TRP A 292 -25.74 19.71 15.42
CA TRP A 292 -24.59 19.23 14.65
C TRP A 292 -23.36 20.08 14.92
N ARG A 293 -22.36 19.51 15.60
CA ARG A 293 -21.11 20.21 15.92
C ARG A 293 -20.07 19.95 14.84
N THR A 294 -20.33 20.48 13.65
CA THR A 294 -19.47 20.30 12.47
C THR A 294 -18.05 20.82 12.65
N GLU A 295 -17.87 21.80 13.53
CA GLU A 295 -16.58 22.36 13.93
C GLU A 295 -15.70 21.38 14.72
N GLN A 296 -16.27 20.27 15.22
CA GLN A 296 -15.53 19.19 15.89
C GLN A 296 -15.05 18.11 14.92
N LEU A 297 -15.40 18.21 13.63
CA LEU A 297 -14.91 17.26 12.63
C LEU A 297 -13.42 17.46 12.41
N GLU A 298 -12.70 16.35 12.30
CA GLU A 298 -11.31 16.37 11.86
C GLU A 298 -11.18 16.99 10.46
N PRO A 299 -10.10 17.72 10.15
CA PRO A 299 -9.95 18.43 8.88
C PRO A 299 -10.11 17.55 7.63
N HIS A 300 -9.70 16.28 7.68
CA HIS A 300 -9.81 15.35 6.56
C HIS A 300 -11.24 14.91 6.25
N LEU A 301 -12.21 15.19 7.13
CA LEU A 301 -13.65 14.92 6.94
C LEU A 301 -14.40 16.14 6.37
N VAL A 302 -13.67 17.16 5.92
CA VAL A 302 -14.21 18.34 5.26
C VAL A 302 -13.49 18.50 3.92
N MET A 303 -14.26 18.72 2.84
CA MET A 303 -13.72 18.88 1.50
C MET A 303 -12.76 20.07 1.47
N ASN A 304 -11.53 19.85 1.03
CA ASN A 304 -10.59 20.92 0.77
C ASN A 304 -10.75 21.40 -0.68
N LEU A 305 -10.72 22.71 -0.91
CA LEU A 305 -10.85 23.30 -2.25
C LEU A 305 -9.55 23.94 -2.66
N LYS A 306 -9.03 23.53 -3.82
CA LYS A 306 -7.87 24.15 -4.47
C LYS A 306 -8.33 24.93 -5.69
N VAL A 307 -8.22 26.25 -5.63
CA VAL A 307 -8.66 27.14 -6.71
C VAL A 307 -7.52 27.41 -7.67
N VAL A 308 -7.75 27.19 -8.97
CA VAL A 308 -6.74 27.39 -10.02
C VAL A 308 -7.17 28.43 -11.05
N ASP A 309 -6.19 29.08 -11.68
CA ASP A 309 -6.42 29.93 -12.85
C ASP A 309 -6.55 29.13 -14.16
N HIS A 310 -6.67 29.84 -15.27
CA HIS A 310 -6.77 29.27 -16.62
C HIS A 310 -5.49 28.56 -17.11
N GLU A 311 -4.34 28.83 -16.49
CA GLU A 311 -3.06 28.17 -16.77
C GLU A 311 -2.80 26.99 -15.81
N GLY A 312 -3.73 26.71 -14.89
CA GLY A 312 -3.62 25.64 -13.89
C GLY A 312 -2.80 26.03 -12.66
N ARG A 313 -2.43 27.30 -12.48
CA ARG A 313 -1.67 27.76 -11.31
C ARG A 313 -2.61 27.93 -10.11
N THR A 314 -2.17 27.48 -8.94
CA THR A 314 -2.93 27.61 -7.69
C THR A 314 -3.04 29.09 -7.29
N LEU A 315 -4.27 29.58 -7.21
CA LEU A 315 -4.61 30.91 -6.69
C LEU A 315 -4.81 30.88 -5.16
N GLY A 316 -5.19 29.72 -4.63
CA GLY A 316 -5.31 29.50 -3.20
C GLY A 316 -6.04 28.20 -2.85
N GLU A 317 -6.02 27.85 -1.57
CA GLU A 317 -6.48 26.56 -1.09
C GLU A 317 -7.06 26.63 0.32
N GLY A 318 -8.16 25.91 0.59
CA GLY A 318 -8.68 25.73 1.94
C GLY A 318 -10.07 25.10 2.00
N ARG A 319 -10.55 24.86 3.22
CA ARG A 319 -11.79 24.10 3.49
C ARG A 319 -13.06 24.95 3.66
N ASP A 320 -12.93 26.27 3.75
CA ASP A 320 -14.09 27.17 3.79
C ASP A 320 -14.52 27.57 2.38
N ALA A 321 -15.43 26.76 1.83
CA ALA A 321 -15.97 26.99 0.50
C ALA A 321 -16.71 28.35 0.37
N ARG A 322 -17.30 28.86 1.45
CA ARG A 322 -17.99 30.16 1.44
C ARG A 322 -16.98 31.30 1.42
N ALA A 323 -15.91 31.23 2.22
CA ALA A 323 -14.83 32.22 2.19
C ALA A 323 -14.17 32.31 0.81
N TRP A 324 -13.93 31.17 0.14
CA TRP A 324 -13.39 31.15 -1.22
C TRP A 324 -14.36 31.70 -2.27
N SER A 325 -15.67 31.43 -2.15
CA SER A 325 -16.67 32.00 -3.05
C SER A 325 -16.70 33.54 -3.00
N VAL A 326 -16.44 34.13 -1.82
CA VAL A 326 -16.36 35.58 -1.62
C VAL A 326 -15.01 36.13 -2.09
N ALA A 327 -13.91 35.44 -1.80
CA ALA A 327 -12.56 35.82 -2.22
C ALA A 327 -12.39 35.82 -3.74
N SER A 328 -13.03 34.88 -4.45
CA SER A 328 -12.98 34.79 -5.92
C SER A 328 -13.52 36.02 -6.65
N ARG A 329 -14.46 36.77 -6.03
CA ARG A 329 -14.97 38.04 -6.58
C ARG A 329 -13.93 39.15 -6.60
N ARG A 330 -12.83 39.01 -5.86
CA ARG A 330 -11.72 39.98 -5.77
C ARG A 330 -10.51 39.58 -6.62
N LEU A 331 -10.50 38.37 -7.19
CA LEU A 331 -9.45 37.92 -8.09
C LEU A 331 -9.69 38.57 -9.47
N PRO A 332 -8.66 39.10 -10.14
CA PRO A 332 -8.81 39.75 -11.44
C PRO A 332 -9.26 38.73 -12.49
N GLY A 333 -10.56 38.69 -12.78
CA GLY A 333 -11.15 37.83 -13.80
C GLY A 333 -11.00 38.44 -15.20
N ARG A 334 -10.23 37.78 -16.08
CA ARG A 334 -10.65 37.69 -17.48
C ARG A 334 -11.79 36.67 -17.50
N GLY A 335 -12.98 37.12 -17.92
CA GLY A 335 -14.20 36.31 -17.92
C GLY A 335 -14.09 35.04 -18.78
N PRO A 336 -15.05 34.12 -18.67
CA PRO A 336 -15.01 32.86 -19.40
C PRO A 336 -15.23 33.11 -20.90
N GLU A 337 -14.23 32.80 -21.73
CA GLU A 337 -14.42 32.66 -23.17
C GLU A 337 -15.21 31.37 -23.48
N PRO A 338 -16.03 31.35 -24.55
CA PRO A 338 -17.03 30.31 -24.76
C PRO A 338 -16.42 29.10 -25.48
N TRP A 339 -15.90 28.12 -24.73
CA TRP A 339 -15.51 26.80 -25.28
C TRP A 339 -16.20 25.61 -24.62
N LEU A 340 -17.10 25.81 -23.65
CA LEU A 340 -17.92 24.76 -23.06
C LEU A 340 -19.17 24.44 -23.89
N ARG A 341 -18.99 24.00 -25.15
CA ARG A 341 -19.91 23.09 -25.87
C ARG A 341 -19.15 22.38 -26.99
N LYS A 342 -18.62 21.19 -26.70
CA LYS A 342 -18.54 20.13 -27.72
C LYS A 342 -19.13 18.86 -27.12
N PRO A 343 -20.16 18.26 -27.75
CA PRO A 343 -20.58 16.93 -27.35
C PRO A 343 -19.44 15.95 -27.66
N VAL A 344 -19.14 15.08 -26.70
CA VAL A 344 -18.31 13.89 -26.91
C VAL A 344 -18.93 13.12 -28.08
N ARG A 345 -18.27 13.15 -29.25
CA ARG A 345 -18.55 12.16 -30.30
C ARG A 345 -17.80 10.90 -29.93
N LEU A 346 -18.55 9.86 -29.58
CA LEU A 346 -18.08 8.49 -29.69
C LEU A 346 -17.74 8.25 -31.17
N THR A 347 -16.45 8.17 -31.50
CA THR A 347 -15.99 7.66 -32.78
C THR A 347 -16.10 6.15 -32.79
N PRO A 348 -16.79 5.52 -33.77
CA PRO A 348 -16.64 4.10 -34.02
C PRO A 348 -15.31 3.87 -34.72
N SER A 349 -14.58 2.85 -34.27
CA SER A 349 -13.39 2.33 -34.95
C SER A 349 -13.77 1.90 -36.38
N ARG A 350 -13.07 2.47 -37.37
CA ARG A 350 -13.05 1.92 -38.72
C ARG A 350 -11.66 1.35 -38.99
N SER A 351 -11.66 0.05 -39.19
CA SER A 351 -10.58 -0.72 -39.80
C SER A 351 -10.28 -0.24 -41.22
N SER A 352 -8.99 -0.20 -41.53
CA SER A 352 -8.43 0.14 -42.85
C SER A 352 -8.74 -0.90 -43.93
N PRO A 353 -8.64 -0.54 -45.23
CA PRO A 353 -9.13 -1.35 -46.34
C PRO A 353 -8.03 -2.23 -46.95
N GLY A 354 -8.39 -3.44 -47.38
CA GLY A 354 -7.48 -4.26 -48.18
C GLY A 354 -8.12 -5.56 -48.65
N SER A 355 -8.75 -5.53 -49.83
CA SER A 355 -8.65 -6.58 -50.86
C SER A 355 -9.71 -6.36 -51.94
N ARG A 356 -9.24 -6.16 -53.18
CA ARG A 356 -10.05 -6.28 -54.40
C ARG A 356 -10.09 -7.75 -54.81
N CYS A 357 -11.27 -8.24 -55.16
CA CYS A 357 -11.45 -9.29 -56.17
C CYS A 357 -12.73 -8.94 -56.97
N PRO A 358 -12.76 -9.20 -58.30
CA PRO A 358 -13.87 -8.83 -59.16
C PRO A 358 -14.99 -9.89 -59.15
N ASN A 359 -16.21 -9.41 -59.40
CA ASN A 359 -17.46 -10.17 -59.50
C ASN A 359 -17.65 -10.74 -60.94
N PRO A 360 -18.72 -11.51 -61.26
CA PRO A 360 -18.59 -12.77 -61.97
C PRO A 360 -19.19 -12.73 -63.40
N ALA A 361 -18.81 -13.72 -64.19
CA ALA A 361 -19.64 -14.38 -65.19
C ALA A 361 -19.21 -15.84 -65.28
#